data_AF-A0A8F9WGC1-F1
#
_entry.id   AF-A0A8F9WGC1-F1
#
_cell.length_a   1.000
_cell.length_b   1.000
_cell.length_c   1.000
_cell.angle_alpha   90.00
_cell.angle_beta   90.00
_cell.angle_gamma   90.00
#
_symmetry.space_group_name_H-M   'P 1'
#
loop_
_entity.id
_entity.type
_entity.pdbx_description
1 polymer ?
#
loop_
_entity_poly.entity_id
_entity_poly.type
_entity_poly.pdbx_seq_one_letter_code
_entity_poly.pdbx_strand_id
1 'polypeptide(L)'
;MLFTFFALIISLSVFSQNPPAVAMPNMEQARLIDEFVKVSNYAESLKEFGMNYMYSKMFKYENGEHVRILTKEQAESILSNFDFKAFKEYSIYNAFSSVSEDNLKTLIKLYKTLNGQLIKSGGLFINNNVIITNFTGYINKEIEKYK
;
A
#
# COMPACT_ATOMS: atom_id res chain seq x y z
N MET A 1 7.56 -51.67 -7.44
CA MET A 1 8.44 -50.82 -8.28
C MET A 1 7.67 -49.88 -9.21
N LEU A 2 6.49 -50.26 -9.74
CA LEU A 2 5.67 -49.39 -10.60
C LEU A 2 4.99 -48.22 -9.84
N PHE A 3 4.65 -48.43 -8.57
CA PHE A 3 4.01 -47.41 -7.71
C PHE A 3 4.95 -46.26 -7.32
N THR A 4 6.24 -46.55 -7.17
CA THR A 4 7.25 -45.55 -6.80
C THR A 4 7.57 -44.59 -7.94
N PHE A 5 7.40 -45.04 -9.20
CA PHE A 5 7.62 -44.21 -10.38
C PHE A 5 6.46 -43.21 -10.61
N PHE A 6 5.22 -43.60 -10.30
CA PHE A 6 4.06 -42.71 -10.42
C PHE A 6 4.07 -41.56 -9.40
N ALA A 7 4.59 -41.79 -8.19
CA ALA A 7 4.69 -40.74 -7.15
C ALA A 7 5.70 -39.62 -7.53
N LEU A 8 6.71 -39.94 -8.34
CA LEU A 8 7.76 -39.02 -8.78
C LEU A 8 7.32 -38.08 -9.91
N ILE A 9 6.24 -38.41 -10.64
CA ILE A 9 5.74 -37.59 -11.76
C ILE A 9 4.74 -36.53 -11.24
N ILE A 10 3.98 -36.85 -10.18
CA ILE A 10 2.99 -35.94 -9.59
C ILE A 10 3.67 -34.78 -8.82
N SER A 11 4.89 -34.99 -8.31
CA SER A 11 5.65 -33.95 -7.59
C SER A 11 6.25 -32.87 -8.48
N LEU A 12 6.33 -33.08 -9.81
CA LEU A 12 6.85 -32.08 -10.76
C LEU A 12 5.80 -31.07 -11.24
N SER A 13 4.52 -31.31 -10.93
CA SER A 13 3.41 -30.43 -11.30
C SER A 13 3.02 -29.42 -10.22
N VAL A 14 3.89 -29.15 -9.23
CA VAL A 14 3.74 -27.96 -8.39
C VAL A 14 4.10 -26.75 -9.26
N PHE A 15 3.12 -26.31 -10.06
CA PHE A 15 3.19 -25.08 -10.82
C PHE A 15 3.61 -23.96 -9.88
N SER A 16 4.79 -23.39 -10.14
CA SER A 16 5.13 -22.05 -9.68
C SER A 16 4.09 -21.11 -10.32
N GLN A 17 3.03 -20.80 -9.58
CA GLN A 17 2.13 -19.73 -9.97
C GLN A 17 2.95 -18.46 -9.81
N ASN A 18 3.40 -17.88 -10.92
CA ASN A 18 3.90 -16.51 -10.91
C ASN A 18 2.85 -15.63 -10.21
N PRO A 19 3.26 -14.65 -9.40
CA PRO A 19 2.31 -13.73 -8.79
C PRO A 19 1.37 -13.21 -9.88
N PRO A 20 0.05 -13.13 -9.61
CA PRO A 20 -0.89 -12.61 -10.59
C PRO A 20 -0.41 -11.24 -11.07
N ALA A 21 -0.46 -11.03 -12.39
CA ALA A 21 -0.04 -9.77 -12.98
C ALA A 21 -0.84 -8.62 -12.36
N VAL A 22 -0.15 -7.50 -12.11
CA VAL A 22 -0.74 -6.27 -11.58
C VAL A 22 -1.82 -5.80 -12.57
N ALA A 23 -3.05 -5.59 -12.09
CA ALA A 23 -4.14 -5.12 -12.94
C ALA A 23 -3.91 -3.63 -13.28
N MET A 24 -3.91 -3.30 -14.57
CA MET A 24 -3.72 -1.91 -15.03
C MET A 24 -5.06 -1.30 -15.44
N PRO A 25 -5.35 -0.05 -15.05
CA PRO A 25 -6.55 0.66 -15.50
C PRO A 25 -6.45 0.97 -17.00
N ASN A 26 -7.60 1.11 -17.65
CA ASN A 26 -7.65 1.72 -18.98
C ASN A 26 -7.35 3.24 -18.91
N MET A 27 -7.22 3.90 -20.06
CA MET A 27 -6.83 5.32 -20.12
C MET A 27 -7.79 6.25 -19.36
N GLU A 28 -9.10 6.06 -19.48
CA GLU A 28 -10.09 6.90 -18.81
C GLU A 28 -10.14 6.62 -17.30
N GLN A 29 -10.07 5.35 -16.89
CA GLN A 29 -9.93 4.97 -15.50
C GLN A 29 -8.66 5.55 -14.87
N ALA A 30 -7.51 5.49 -15.56
CA ALA A 30 -6.26 6.07 -15.09
C ALA A 30 -6.39 7.58 -14.83
N ARG A 31 -7.03 8.29 -15.77
CA ARG A 31 -7.35 9.72 -15.63
C ARG A 31 -8.21 10.00 -14.40
N LEU A 32 -9.25 9.20 -14.17
CA LEU A 32 -10.12 9.33 -13.00
C LEU A 32 -9.39 8.99 -11.69
N ILE A 33 -8.56 7.96 -11.68
CA ILE A 33 -7.75 7.59 -10.50
C ILE A 33 -6.75 8.70 -10.18
N ASP A 34 -6.11 9.31 -11.18
CA ASP A 34 -5.20 10.45 -10.97
C ASP A 34 -5.93 11.67 -10.40
N GLU A 35 -7.14 11.96 -10.91
CA GLU A 35 -7.99 13.02 -10.37
C GLU A 35 -8.37 12.73 -8.91
N PHE A 36 -8.77 11.48 -8.61
CA PHE A 36 -9.07 11.03 -7.25
C PHE A 36 -7.87 11.21 -6.32
N VAL A 37 -6.68 10.76 -6.71
CA VAL A 37 -5.43 10.90 -5.96
C VAL A 37 -5.15 12.37 -5.64
N LYS A 38 -5.40 13.26 -6.61
CA LYS A 38 -5.20 14.70 -6.43
C LYS A 38 -6.22 15.31 -5.46
N VAL A 39 -7.52 15.09 -5.66
CA VAL A 39 -8.55 15.75 -4.84
C VAL A 39 -8.63 15.21 -3.41
N SER A 40 -8.07 14.03 -3.17
CA SER A 40 -8.01 13.41 -1.84
C SER A 40 -6.76 13.74 -1.04
N ASN A 41 -5.78 14.47 -1.61
CA ASN A 41 -4.44 14.65 -1.02
C ASN A 41 -3.83 13.30 -0.61
N TYR A 42 -3.96 12.31 -1.50
CA TYR A 42 -3.70 10.91 -1.17
C TYR A 42 -2.27 10.67 -0.70
N ALA A 43 -1.29 11.36 -1.28
CA ALA A 43 0.11 11.21 -0.94
C ALA A 43 0.38 11.65 0.51
N GLU A 44 -0.20 12.78 0.92
CA GLU A 44 -0.11 13.31 2.28
C GLU A 44 -0.81 12.38 3.27
N SER A 45 -2.03 11.92 2.96
CA SER A 45 -2.76 10.99 3.83
C SER A 45 -2.05 9.64 3.96
N LEU A 46 -1.42 9.14 2.89
CA LEU A 46 -0.62 7.92 2.92
C LEU A 46 0.63 8.10 3.79
N LYS A 47 1.29 9.26 3.71
CA LYS A 47 2.42 9.59 4.59
C LYS A 47 2.01 9.71 6.05
N GLU A 48 0.88 10.34 6.35
CA GLU A 48 0.34 10.44 7.70
C GLU A 48 0.01 9.05 8.27
N PHE A 49 -0.63 8.19 7.48
CA PHE A 49 -0.84 6.79 7.83
C PHE A 49 0.49 6.07 8.10
N GLY A 50 1.49 6.24 7.24
CA GLY A 50 2.80 5.62 7.41
C GLY A 50 3.52 6.07 8.68
N MET A 51 3.43 7.36 9.00
CA MET A 51 3.97 7.91 10.23
C MET A 51 3.29 7.29 11.45
N ASN A 52 1.95 7.25 11.48
CA ASN A 52 1.19 6.63 12.56
C ASN A 52 1.50 5.13 12.70
N TYR A 53 1.64 4.42 11.59
CA TYR A 53 2.05 3.03 11.56
C TYR A 53 3.44 2.84 12.19
N MET A 54 4.42 3.64 11.79
CA MET A 54 5.79 3.56 12.32
C MET A 54 5.88 3.94 13.79
N TYR A 55 5.09 4.91 14.27
CA TYR A 55 5.01 5.21 15.70
C TYR A 55 4.63 3.97 16.52
N SER A 56 3.69 3.15 16.02
CA SER A 56 3.33 1.88 16.67
C SER A 56 4.44 0.81 16.64
N LYS A 57 5.48 1.02 15.83
CA LYS A 57 6.61 0.11 15.63
C LYS A 57 7.93 0.64 16.20
N MET A 58 7.94 1.82 16.82
CA MET A 58 9.19 2.42 17.33
C MET A 58 9.88 1.59 18.40
N PHE A 59 9.13 0.75 19.11
CA PHE A 59 9.64 -0.09 20.18
C PHE A 59 9.36 -1.56 19.89
N LYS A 60 10.35 -2.40 20.19
CA LYS A 60 10.23 -3.86 20.21
C LYS A 60 10.42 -4.34 21.63
N TYR A 61 9.64 -5.33 22.05
CA TYR A 61 9.84 -5.96 23.35
C TYR A 61 10.82 -7.13 23.21
N GLU A 62 11.96 -7.04 23.87
CA GLU A 62 13.01 -8.07 23.85
C GLU A 62 13.60 -8.21 25.25
N ASN A 63 13.81 -9.45 25.69
CA ASN A 63 14.46 -9.78 26.97
C ASN A 63 13.88 -9.06 28.20
N GLY A 64 12.58 -8.77 28.21
CA GLY A 64 11.92 -8.11 29.34
C GLY A 64 11.82 -6.58 29.22
N GLU A 65 12.43 -5.98 28.20
CA GLU A 65 12.55 -4.53 28.04
C GLU A 65 12.00 -4.02 26.71
N HIS A 66 11.59 -2.75 26.68
CA HIS A 66 11.22 -2.05 25.44
C HIS A 66 12.46 -1.41 24.81
N VAL A 67 12.94 -2.01 23.72
CA VAL A 67 14.07 -1.50 22.94
C VAL A 67 13.56 -0.61 21.83
N ARG A 68 14.09 0.62 21.72
CA ARG A 68 13.79 1.52 20.61
C ARG A 68 14.50 1.00 19.35
N ILE A 69 13.73 0.73 18.30
CA ILE A 69 14.24 0.25 17.00
C ILE A 69 14.12 1.29 15.89
N LEU A 70 13.39 2.38 16.13
CA LEU A 70 13.20 3.45 15.16
C LEU A 70 13.07 4.80 15.89
N THR A 71 13.84 5.78 15.45
CA THR A 71 13.72 7.18 15.87
C THR A 71 12.70 7.92 15.01
N LYS A 72 12.25 9.09 15.47
CA LYS A 72 11.33 9.93 14.69
C LYS A 72 11.99 10.42 13.41
N GLU A 73 13.25 10.81 13.48
CA GLU A 73 14.05 11.32 12.36
C GLU A 73 14.25 10.23 11.29
N GLN A 74 14.48 8.99 11.71
CA GLN A 74 14.53 7.84 10.78
C GLN A 74 13.18 7.58 10.12
N ALA A 75 12.07 7.65 10.87
CA ALA A 75 10.73 7.51 10.31
C ALA A 75 10.42 8.61 9.27
N GLU A 76 10.77 9.86 9.58
CA GLU A 76 10.65 10.99 8.64
C GLU A 76 11.50 10.77 7.38
N SER A 77 12.74 10.28 7.55
CA SER A 77 13.62 9.94 6.43
C SER A 77 13.02 8.87 5.51
N ILE A 78 12.46 7.77 6.07
CA ILE A 78 11.79 6.71 5.30
C ILE A 78 10.66 7.27 4.42
N LEU A 79 9.83 8.16 4.98
CA LEU A 79 8.70 8.76 4.26
C LEU A 79 9.14 9.83 3.26
N SER A 80 10.26 10.52 3.52
CA SER A 80 10.83 11.50 2.60
C SER A 80 11.41 10.85 1.35
N ASN A 81 11.98 9.65 1.49
CA ASN A 81 12.58 8.87 0.40
C ASN A 81 11.58 7.98 -0.34
N PHE A 82 10.33 7.94 0.10
CA PHE A 82 9.28 7.13 -0.52
C PHE A 82 8.88 7.68 -1.90
N ASP A 83 9.10 6.88 -2.94
CA ASP A 83 8.67 7.20 -4.30
C ASP A 83 7.17 6.94 -4.48
N PHE A 84 6.37 7.97 -4.19
CA PHE A 84 4.92 7.92 -4.38
C PHE A 84 4.52 7.70 -5.84
N LYS A 85 5.30 8.19 -6.82
CA LYS A 85 4.95 8.05 -8.23
C LYS A 85 5.03 6.59 -8.65
N ALA A 86 6.14 5.93 -8.37
CA ALA A 86 6.29 4.50 -8.63
C ALA A 86 5.24 3.69 -7.85
N PHE A 87 5.02 4.03 -6.57
CA PHE A 87 4.01 3.35 -5.77
C PHE A 87 2.59 3.47 -6.34
N LYS A 88 2.22 4.65 -6.86
CA LYS A 88 0.92 4.89 -7.50
C LYS A 88 0.72 3.95 -8.69
N GLU A 89 1.73 3.84 -9.55
CA GLU A 89 1.68 3.02 -10.76
C GLU A 89 1.49 1.52 -10.44
N TYR A 90 2.13 1.00 -9.40
CA TYR A 90 2.03 -0.44 -9.06
C TYR A 90 0.91 -0.78 -8.07
N SER A 91 0.55 0.13 -7.16
CA SER A 91 -0.36 -0.18 -6.06
C SER A 91 -1.70 0.52 -6.18
N ILE A 92 -1.71 1.83 -6.45
CA ILE A 92 -2.96 2.61 -6.52
C ILE A 92 -3.70 2.27 -7.80
N TYR A 93 -3.02 2.22 -8.94
CA TYR A 93 -3.64 1.81 -10.21
C TYR A 93 -4.20 0.39 -10.12
N ASN A 94 -3.45 -0.54 -9.52
CA ASN A 94 -3.92 -1.90 -9.26
C ASN A 94 -5.15 -1.95 -8.37
N ALA A 95 -5.12 -1.20 -7.28
CA ALA A 95 -6.19 -1.14 -6.31
C ALA A 95 -7.51 -0.62 -6.88
N PHE A 96 -7.45 0.34 -7.80
CA PHE A 96 -8.62 1.03 -8.32
C PHE A 96 -8.99 0.64 -9.77
N SER A 97 -8.21 -0.21 -10.43
CA SER A 97 -8.45 -0.64 -11.83
C SER A 97 -9.76 -1.41 -11.99
N SER A 98 -10.24 -2.08 -10.94
CA SER A 98 -11.53 -2.78 -10.92
C SER A 98 -12.70 -1.91 -10.48
N VAL A 99 -12.46 -0.66 -10.06
CA VAL A 99 -13.53 0.28 -9.70
C VAL A 99 -14.13 0.87 -10.97
N SER A 100 -15.45 0.82 -11.08
CA SER A 100 -16.16 1.40 -12.22
C SER A 100 -15.96 2.91 -12.29
N GLU A 101 -16.01 3.46 -13.50
CA GLU A 101 -15.86 4.89 -13.73
C GLU A 101 -16.89 5.72 -12.97
N ASP A 102 -18.14 5.26 -12.88
CA ASP A 102 -19.21 5.94 -12.13
C ASP A 102 -18.93 5.97 -10.63
N ASN A 103 -18.36 4.89 -10.08
CA ASN A 103 -17.94 4.85 -8.69
C ASN A 103 -16.74 5.78 -8.45
N LEU A 104 -15.76 5.83 -9.37
CA LEU A 104 -14.65 6.77 -9.29
C LEU A 104 -15.13 8.23 -9.34
N LYS A 105 -16.05 8.57 -10.25
CA LYS A 105 -16.66 9.91 -10.34
C LYS A 105 -17.40 10.28 -9.05
N THR A 106 -18.10 9.32 -8.45
CA THR A 106 -18.78 9.50 -7.15
C THR A 106 -17.79 9.79 -6.03
N LEU A 107 -16.69 9.03 -5.95
CA LEU A 107 -15.62 9.26 -4.97
C LEU A 107 -14.98 10.64 -5.16
N ILE A 108 -14.65 11.03 -6.39
CA ILE A 108 -14.09 12.35 -6.71
C ILE A 108 -15.04 13.46 -6.26
N LYS A 109 -16.34 13.31 -6.54
CA LYS A 109 -17.36 14.29 -6.13
C LYS A 109 -17.43 14.41 -4.60
N LEU A 110 -17.39 13.30 -3.88
CA LEU A 110 -17.36 13.29 -2.41
C LEU A 110 -16.18 14.13 -1.89
N TYR A 111 -14.97 13.86 -2.38
CA TYR A 111 -13.77 14.58 -1.94
C TYR A 111 -13.78 16.07 -2.30
N LYS A 112 -14.24 16.43 -3.50
CA LYS A 112 -14.39 17.84 -3.89
C LYS A 112 -15.41 18.57 -3.02
N THR A 113 -16.52 17.93 -2.67
CA THR A 113 -17.58 18.53 -1.83
C THR A 113 -17.08 18.83 -0.42
N LEU A 114 -16.24 17.95 0.12
CA LEU A 114 -15.65 18.09 1.44
C LEU A 114 -14.35 18.92 1.44
N ASN A 115 -13.89 19.38 0.26
CA ASN A 115 -12.54 19.94 0.07
C ASN A 115 -11.44 19.04 0.67
N GLY A 116 -11.65 17.72 0.63
CA GLY A 116 -10.78 16.71 1.24
C GLY A 116 -10.74 16.69 2.78
N GLN A 117 -11.56 17.48 3.47
CA GLN A 117 -11.56 17.61 4.93
C GLN A 117 -12.93 17.22 5.50
N LEU A 118 -12.98 16.18 6.34
CA LEU A 118 -14.19 15.82 7.09
C LEU A 118 -14.32 16.63 8.38
N ILE A 119 -13.19 16.98 8.99
CA ILE A 119 -13.09 17.81 10.18
C ILE A 119 -11.89 18.76 10.03
N LYS A 120 -11.86 19.84 10.83
CA LYS A 120 -10.75 20.83 10.82
C LYS A 120 -9.35 20.21 10.99
N SER A 121 -9.24 19.07 11.65
CA SER A 121 -7.98 18.42 12.00
C SER A 121 -7.72 17.10 11.26
N GLY A 122 -8.49 16.77 10.21
CA GLY A 122 -8.37 15.45 9.58
C GLY A 122 -9.12 15.31 8.25
N GLY A 123 -8.39 14.83 7.25
CA GLY A 123 -8.95 14.40 5.97
C GLY A 123 -9.49 12.97 6.04
N LEU A 124 -10.38 12.63 5.10
CA LEU A 124 -10.80 11.25 4.91
C LEU A 124 -9.73 10.50 4.11
N PHE A 125 -9.27 9.34 4.57
CA PHE A 125 -8.31 8.52 3.84
C PHE A 125 -8.90 7.17 3.42
N ILE A 126 -9.53 7.13 2.24
CA ILE A 126 -10.09 5.88 1.67
C ILE A 126 -8.96 5.06 1.04
N ASN A 127 -8.80 3.82 1.50
CA ASN A 127 -7.81 2.87 0.99
C ASN A 127 -8.40 1.47 0.86
N ASN A 128 -7.62 0.58 0.24
CA ASN A 128 -7.89 -0.84 0.22
C ASN A 128 -6.69 -1.66 0.74
N ASN A 129 -6.91 -2.97 0.87
CA ASN A 129 -5.89 -3.90 1.38
C ASN A 129 -4.62 -3.92 0.52
N VAL A 130 -4.73 -3.81 -0.81
CA VAL A 130 -3.56 -3.80 -1.71
C VAL A 130 -2.61 -2.66 -1.36
N ILE A 131 -3.15 -1.45 -1.21
CA ILE A 131 -2.37 -0.25 -0.87
C ILE A 131 -1.75 -0.39 0.52
N ILE A 132 -2.53 -0.77 1.52
CA ILE A 132 -2.05 -0.89 2.90
C ILE A 132 -0.96 -1.95 3.01
N THR A 133 -1.17 -3.13 2.43
CA THR A 133 -0.19 -4.22 2.44
C THR A 133 1.10 -3.81 1.73
N ASN A 134 1.01 -3.24 0.52
CA ASN A 134 2.20 -2.84 -0.22
C ASN A 134 2.97 -1.73 0.49
N PHE A 135 2.27 -0.72 1.03
CA PHE A 135 2.92 0.41 1.69
C PHE A 135 3.54 0.04 3.03
N THR A 136 2.83 -0.72 3.87
CA THR A 136 3.40 -1.22 5.13
C THR A 136 4.51 -2.25 4.88
N GLY A 137 4.44 -3.03 3.80
CA GLY A 137 5.53 -3.89 3.35
C GLY A 137 6.79 -3.11 2.99
N TYR A 138 6.65 -2.02 2.23
CA TYR A 138 7.74 -1.07 1.97
C TYR A 138 8.32 -0.51 3.28
N ILE A 139 7.47 0.03 4.16
CA ILE A 139 7.91 0.60 5.44
C ILE A 139 8.68 -0.43 6.27
N ASN A 140 8.14 -1.64 6.43
CA ASN A 140 8.80 -2.68 7.21
C ASN A 140 10.17 -3.02 6.65
N LYS A 141 10.29 -3.16 5.32
CA LYS A 141 11.58 -3.38 4.66
C LYS A 141 12.59 -2.26 4.94
N GLU A 142 12.14 -1.01 4.98
CA GLU A 142 13.01 0.12 5.32
C GLU A 142 13.38 0.14 6.81
N ILE A 143 12.46 -0.21 7.72
CA ILE A 143 12.76 -0.34 9.17
C ILE A 143 13.81 -1.42 9.42
N GLU A 144 13.75 -2.57 8.73
CA GLU A 144 14.74 -3.64 8.89
C GLU A 144 16.18 -3.18 8.60
N LYS A 145 16.39 -2.11 7.81
CA LYS A 145 17.73 -1.59 7.53
C LYS A 145 18.40 -0.89 8.73
N TYR A 146 17.62 -0.58 9.77
CA TYR A 146 18.11 0.06 11.00
C TYR A 146 18.29 -0.92 12.16
N LYS A 147 17.97 -2.20 11.95
CA LYS A 147 18.24 -3.28 12.91
C LYS A 147 19.60 -3.90 12.67
#